data_AF-A0A2U9PKJ0-F1
#
_entry.id   AF-A0A2U9PKJ0-F1
#
_cell.length_a   1.000
_cell.length_b   1.000
_cell.length_c   1.000
_cell.angle_alpha   90.00
_cell.angle_beta   90.00
_cell.angle_gamma   90.00
#
_symmetry.space_group_name_H-M   'P 1'
#
loop_
_entity.id
_entity.type
_entity.pdbx_description
1 polymer ?
#
loop_
_entity_poly.entity_id
_entity_poly.type
_entity_poly.pdbx_seq_one_letter_code
_entity_poly.pdbx_strand_id
1 'polypeptide(L)'
;MSERKPSTLWSGGRSTTWGAYWDALFPPAMVTGWDDWKRGSTGVNVARRLWDQREYLRRTYESVYGPDPLRWPSRHPGVVLDTVPIYSYAACLGCQWFDPNGTASRPAAWRHEKSNGEFR
;
A
#
# COMPACT_ATOMS: atom_id res chain seq x y z
N MET A 1 -19.46 -21.16 -18.20
CA MET A 1 -18.46 -20.11 -17.91
C MET A 1 -19.13 -19.06 -17.06
N SER A 2 -18.57 -18.70 -15.91
CA SER A 2 -19.14 -17.63 -15.07
C SER A 2 -19.01 -16.28 -15.77
N GLU A 3 -20.07 -15.48 -15.75
CA GLU A 3 -20.10 -14.13 -16.30
C GLU A 3 -19.04 -13.25 -15.61
N ARG A 4 -18.36 -12.42 -16.41
CA ARG A 4 -17.38 -11.44 -15.91
C ARG A 4 -17.98 -10.06 -16.00
N LYS A 5 -17.80 -9.28 -14.93
CA LYS A 5 -18.23 -7.88 -14.83
C LYS A 5 -17.08 -7.01 -14.33
N PRO A 6 -17.14 -5.68 -14.49
CA PRO A 6 -16.18 -4.80 -13.86
C PRO A 6 -16.15 -5.04 -12.34
N SER A 7 -14.95 -5.12 -11.77
CA SER A 7 -14.78 -5.21 -10.31
C SER A 7 -15.40 -3.99 -9.63
N THR A 8 -16.06 -4.21 -8.50
CA THR A 8 -16.54 -3.13 -7.64
C THR A 8 -15.34 -2.38 -7.06
N LEU A 9 -15.41 -1.05 -7.01
CA LEU A 9 -14.39 -0.20 -6.39
C LEU A 9 -14.55 -0.21 -4.86
N TRP A 10 -14.06 -1.26 -4.19
CA TRP A 10 -14.24 -1.44 -2.75
C TRP A 10 -13.45 -0.43 -1.89
N SER A 11 -12.51 0.30 -2.48
CA SER A 11 -11.78 1.42 -1.87
C SER A 11 -12.55 2.75 -1.86
N GLY A 12 -13.77 2.79 -2.42
CA GLY A 12 -14.58 4.01 -2.55
C GLY A 12 -14.66 4.83 -1.25
N GLY A 13 -14.27 6.10 -1.32
CA GLY A 13 -14.27 7.02 -0.18
C GLY A 13 -13.13 6.82 0.83
N ARG A 14 -12.10 6.02 0.51
CA ARG A 14 -10.98 5.69 1.41
C ARG A 14 -9.62 6.18 0.91
N SER A 15 -9.62 7.16 0.00
CA SER A 15 -8.42 7.71 -0.64
C SER A 15 -7.39 8.28 0.34
N THR A 16 -7.80 8.76 1.51
CA THR A 16 -6.90 9.28 2.55
C THR A 16 -6.40 8.20 3.53
N THR A 17 -6.78 6.94 3.32
CA THR A 17 -6.43 5.79 4.17
C THR A 17 -5.94 4.62 3.31
N TRP A 18 -6.32 3.39 3.62
CA TRP A 18 -5.93 2.16 2.93
C TRP A 18 -6.40 2.05 1.46
N GLY A 19 -7.20 3.01 0.94
CA GLY A 19 -7.75 2.95 -0.41
C GLY A 19 -6.68 2.83 -1.50
N ALA A 20 -5.60 3.61 -1.40
CA ALA A 20 -4.49 3.55 -2.36
C ALA A 20 -3.82 2.17 -2.42
N TYR A 21 -3.80 1.43 -1.30
CA TYR A 21 -3.21 0.10 -1.23
C TYR A 21 -4.14 -0.92 -1.89
N TRP A 22 -5.45 -0.79 -1.68
CA TRP A 22 -6.44 -1.62 -2.35
C TRP A 22 -6.42 -1.39 -3.87
N ASP A 23 -6.34 -0.14 -4.32
CA ASP A 23 -6.29 0.22 -5.75
C ASP A 23 -5.04 -0.36 -6.43
N ALA A 24 -3.89 -0.33 -5.74
CA ALA A 24 -2.64 -0.91 -6.23
C ALA A 24 -2.68 -2.45 -6.28
N LEU A 25 -3.25 -3.11 -5.26
CA LEU A 25 -3.38 -4.57 -5.20
C LEU A 25 -4.41 -5.11 -6.22
N PHE A 26 -5.47 -4.34 -6.47
CA PHE A 26 -6.61 -4.77 -7.27
C PHE A 26 -6.94 -3.73 -8.34
N PRO A 27 -6.08 -3.54 -9.35
CA PRO A 27 -6.35 -2.61 -10.44
C PRO A 27 -7.66 -2.98 -11.17
N PRO A 28 -8.27 -2.02 -11.89
CA PRO A 28 -9.49 -2.24 -12.65
C PRO A 28 -9.38 -3.48 -13.55
N ALA A 29 -10.30 -4.43 -13.39
CA ALA A 29 -10.31 -5.69 -14.12
C ALA A 29 -11.73 -6.23 -14.26
N MET A 30 -11.94 -7.03 -15.31
CA MET A 30 -13.14 -7.84 -15.48
C MET A 30 -13.00 -9.14 -14.67
N VAL A 31 -13.86 -9.35 -13.69
CA VAL A 31 -13.74 -10.40 -12.68
C VAL A 31 -15.04 -11.19 -12.55
N THR A 32 -14.95 -12.41 -12.00
CA THR A 32 -16.15 -13.17 -11.64
C THR A 32 -16.78 -12.60 -10.36
N GLY A 33 -18.05 -12.95 -10.08
CA GLY A 33 -18.68 -12.56 -8.82
C GLY A 33 -17.95 -13.06 -7.58
N TRP A 34 -17.32 -14.24 -7.65
CA TRP A 34 -16.50 -14.78 -6.56
C TRP A 34 -15.24 -13.96 -6.32
N ASP A 35 -14.53 -13.59 -7.40
CA ASP A 35 -13.33 -12.76 -7.31
C ASP A 35 -13.65 -11.36 -6.77
N ASP A 36 -14.75 -10.74 -7.23
CA ASP A 36 -15.21 -9.44 -6.73
C ASP A 36 -15.54 -9.50 -5.22
N TRP A 37 -16.23 -10.56 -4.80
CA TRP A 37 -16.49 -10.81 -3.37
C TRP A 37 -15.20 -11.01 -2.56
N LYS A 38 -14.20 -11.72 -3.10
CA LYS A 38 -12.88 -11.88 -2.46
C LYS A 38 -12.12 -10.56 -2.34
N ARG A 39 -12.16 -9.72 -3.38
CA ARG A 39 -11.57 -8.37 -3.35
C ARG A 39 -12.23 -7.48 -2.30
N GLY A 40 -13.56 -7.57 -2.14
CA GLY A 40 -14.33 -6.81 -1.15
C GLY A 40 -14.24 -7.31 0.29
N SER A 41 -13.81 -8.56 0.50
CA SER A 41 -13.65 -9.16 1.83
C SER A 41 -12.17 -9.28 2.21
N THR A 42 -11.52 -10.35 1.78
CA THR A 42 -10.10 -10.61 2.05
C THR A 42 -9.21 -9.48 1.54
N GLY A 43 -9.46 -8.97 0.33
CA GLY A 43 -8.67 -7.88 -0.26
C GLY A 43 -8.69 -6.59 0.56
N VAL A 44 -9.88 -6.19 1.04
CA VAL A 44 -10.03 -5.04 1.94
C VAL A 44 -9.28 -5.24 3.26
N ASN A 45 -9.36 -6.44 3.85
CA ASN A 45 -8.64 -6.73 5.10
C ASN A 45 -7.11 -6.68 4.92
N VAL A 46 -6.60 -7.16 3.79
CA VAL A 46 -5.17 -7.08 3.44
C VAL A 46 -4.73 -5.62 3.31
N ALA A 47 -5.45 -4.80 2.54
CA ALA A 47 -5.12 -3.38 2.35
C ALA A 47 -5.12 -2.61 3.68
N ARG A 48 -6.11 -2.85 4.55
CA ARG A 48 -6.19 -2.26 5.89
C ARG A 48 -4.99 -2.63 6.75
N ARG A 49 -4.66 -3.92 6.81
CA ARG A 49 -3.57 -4.41 7.66
C ARG A 49 -2.21 -3.83 7.24
N LEU A 50 -1.96 -3.74 5.94
CA LEU A 50 -0.75 -3.11 5.39
C LEU A 50 -0.70 -1.61 5.71
N TRP A 51 -1.83 -0.91 5.56
CA TRP A 51 -1.93 0.50 5.92
C TRP A 51 -1.68 0.73 7.42
N ASP A 52 -2.26 -0.09 8.29
CA ASP A 52 -2.09 0.01 9.74
C ASP A 52 -0.63 -0.20 10.14
N GLN A 53 0.07 -1.16 9.50
CA GLN A 53 1.51 -1.34 9.70
C GLN A 53 2.30 -0.10 9.25
N ARG A 54 1.97 0.47 8.07
CA ARG A 54 2.61 1.69 7.58
C ARG A 54 2.40 2.87 8.52
N GLU A 55 1.19 3.04 9.06
CA GLU A 55 0.89 4.09 10.03
C GLU A 55 1.60 3.90 11.37
N TYR A 56 1.72 2.66 11.84
CA TYR A 56 2.53 2.34 13.01
C TYR A 56 4.01 2.70 12.80
N LEU A 57 4.59 2.33 11.64
CA LEU A 57 5.96 2.65 11.30
C LEU A 57 6.16 4.17 11.11
N ARG A 58 5.19 4.87 10.51
CA ARG A 58 5.21 6.33 10.38
C ARG A 58 5.27 7.00 11.76
N ARG A 59 4.43 6.60 12.70
CA ARG A 59 4.43 7.14 14.07
C ARG A 59 5.74 6.85 14.80
N THR A 60 6.31 5.67 14.58
CA THR A 60 7.64 5.32 15.10
C THR A 60 8.71 6.26 14.54
N TYR A 61 8.70 6.50 13.23
CA TYR A 61 9.63 7.43 12.57
C TYR A 61 9.46 8.88 13.06
N GLU A 62 8.22 9.33 13.22
CA GLU A 62 7.87 10.65 13.79
C GLU A 62 8.35 10.82 15.22
N SER A 63 8.34 9.76 16.03
CA SER A 63 8.86 9.82 17.40
C SER A 63 10.36 10.08 17.47
N VAL A 64 11.11 9.76 16.41
CA VAL A 64 12.56 9.96 16.31
C VAL A 64 12.91 11.29 15.63
N TYR A 65 12.22 11.64 14.54
CA TYR A 65 12.57 12.77 13.68
C TYR A 65 11.58 13.95 13.76
N GLY A 66 10.55 13.84 14.59
CA GLY A 66 9.49 14.83 14.75
C GLY A 66 8.32 14.63 13.77
N PRO A 67 7.18 15.31 14.01
CA PRO A 67 5.94 15.12 13.25
C PRO A 67 5.91 15.84 11.89
N ASP A 68 6.91 16.66 11.57
CA ASP A 68 6.98 17.44 10.32
C ASP A 68 7.74 16.66 9.22
N PRO A 69 7.07 16.11 8.20
CA PRO A 69 7.73 15.33 7.16
C PRO A 69 8.72 16.13 6.31
N LEU A 70 8.62 17.46 6.27
CA LEU A 70 9.55 18.31 5.53
C LEU A 70 10.93 18.40 6.20
N ARG A 71 11.00 18.07 7.49
CA ARG A 71 12.23 18.09 8.31
C ARG A 71 12.85 16.72 8.50
N TRP A 72 12.20 15.66 8.02
CA TRP A 72 12.77 14.33 8.07
C TRP A 72 14.06 14.23 7.26
N PRO A 73 15.02 13.35 7.65
CA PRO A 73 16.24 13.11 6.87
C PRO A 73 15.97 12.67 5.43
N SER A 74 14.88 11.93 5.23
CA SER A 74 14.29 11.67 3.92
C SER A 74 12.82 12.07 3.94
N ARG A 75 12.37 12.78 2.90
CA ARG A 75 10.95 13.13 2.73
C ARG A 75 10.09 11.93 2.33
N HIS A 76 10.72 10.88 1.77
CA HIS A 76 10.06 9.65 1.34
C HIS A 76 10.73 8.42 1.96
N PRO A 77 10.72 8.24 3.30
CA PRO A 77 11.36 7.07 3.91
C PRO A 77 10.73 5.78 3.38
N GLY A 78 11.56 4.93 2.78
CA GLY A 78 11.16 3.65 2.25
C GLY A 78 11.09 2.59 3.35
N VAL A 79 10.01 1.81 3.37
CA VAL A 79 9.81 0.72 4.34
C VAL A 79 9.36 -0.56 3.65
N VAL A 80 9.55 -1.68 4.35
CA VAL A 80 9.00 -2.97 3.98
C VAL A 80 7.86 -3.32 4.94
N LEU A 81 6.72 -3.72 4.38
CA LEU A 81 5.53 -4.16 5.09
C LEU A 81 5.40 -5.68 4.95
N ASP A 82 5.39 -6.40 6.07
CA ASP A 82 5.44 -7.87 6.17
C ASP A 82 4.34 -8.45 7.08
N THR A 83 3.36 -7.63 7.48
CA THR A 83 2.28 -8.06 8.38
C THR A 83 1.34 -9.09 7.75
N VAL A 84 1.35 -9.23 6.42
CA VAL A 84 0.56 -10.23 5.68
C VAL A 84 1.46 -11.44 5.42
N PRO A 85 1.13 -12.64 5.92
CA PRO A 85 1.97 -13.82 5.73
C PRO A 85 2.24 -14.10 4.25
N ILE A 86 3.46 -14.55 3.94
CA ILE A 86 3.95 -15.00 2.61
C ILE A 86 4.51 -13.88 1.71
N TYR A 87 4.05 -12.63 1.84
CA TYR A 87 4.53 -11.53 1.01
C TYR A 87 5.13 -10.40 1.84
N SER A 88 6.08 -9.68 1.25
CA SER A 88 6.57 -8.42 1.80
C SER A 88 6.38 -7.35 0.75
N TYR A 89 5.91 -6.16 1.11
CA TYR A 89 5.60 -5.09 0.15
C TYR A 89 6.46 -3.86 0.44
N ALA A 90 6.83 -3.13 -0.60
CA ALA A 90 7.51 -1.85 -0.43
C ALA A 90 6.47 -0.75 -0.25
N ALA A 91 6.74 0.20 0.65
CA ALA A 91 5.87 1.34 0.87
C ALA A 91 6.66 2.58 1.31
N CYS A 92 5.97 3.73 1.35
CA CYS A 92 6.53 5.00 1.79
C CYS A 92 5.83 5.51 3.06
N LEU A 93 6.60 6.10 3.98
CA LEU A 93 6.07 6.78 5.16
C LEU A 93 5.66 8.23 4.90
N GLY A 94 6.25 8.87 3.88
CA GLY A 94 5.99 10.27 3.52
C GLY A 94 4.82 10.50 2.56
N CYS A 95 4.48 9.49 1.75
CA CYS A 95 3.35 9.53 0.83
C CYS A 95 2.62 8.17 0.79
N GLN A 96 1.57 8.06 -0.02
CA GLN A 96 0.75 6.85 -0.13
C GLN A 96 1.30 5.81 -1.12
N TRP A 97 2.55 5.94 -1.56
CA TRP A 97 3.17 4.98 -2.46
C TRP A 97 3.25 3.58 -1.84
N PHE A 98 2.95 2.57 -2.67
CA PHE A 98 2.89 1.16 -2.33
C PHE A 98 3.18 0.32 -3.59
N ASP A 99 4.12 -0.62 -3.50
CA ASP A 99 4.45 -1.57 -4.58
C ASP A 99 3.72 -2.91 -4.36
N PRO A 100 2.71 -3.25 -5.20
CA PRO A 100 1.92 -4.46 -5.05
C PRO A 100 2.64 -5.73 -5.52
N ASN A 101 3.81 -5.63 -6.19
CA ASN A 101 4.49 -6.79 -6.78
C ASN A 101 5.03 -7.77 -5.74
N GLY A 102 5.24 -7.30 -4.50
CA GLY A 102 5.66 -8.13 -3.37
C GLY A 102 7.04 -8.79 -3.52
N THR A 103 7.81 -8.42 -4.56
CA THR A 103 9.14 -8.95 -4.88
C THR A 103 10.17 -7.84 -4.78
N ALA A 104 11.37 -8.16 -4.30
CA ALA A 104 12.47 -7.19 -4.14
C ALA A 104 12.07 -5.90 -3.37
N SER A 105 11.23 -6.06 -2.34
CA SER A 105 10.58 -4.95 -1.63
C SER A 105 11.56 -3.97 -0.99
N ARG A 106 12.69 -4.47 -0.47
CA ARG A 106 13.75 -3.63 0.10
C ARG A 106 14.45 -2.78 -0.98
N PRO A 107 14.94 -3.35 -2.10
CA PRO A 107 15.40 -2.56 -3.24
C PRO A 107 14.39 -1.54 -3.78
N ALA A 108 13.11 -1.90 -3.88
CA ALA A 108 12.06 -1.00 -4.37
C ALA A 108 11.84 0.19 -3.42
N ALA A 109 11.71 -0.08 -2.11
CA ALA A 109 11.59 0.96 -1.09
C ALA A 109 12.78 1.92 -1.10
N TRP A 110 13.99 1.37 -1.19
CA TRP A 110 15.21 2.17 -1.27
C TRP A 110 15.24 3.05 -2.53
N ARG A 111 14.82 2.52 -3.68
CA ARG A 111 14.76 3.29 -4.93
C ARG A 111 13.75 4.43 -4.86
N HIS A 112 12.56 4.17 -4.30
CA HIS A 112 11.56 5.22 -4.07
C HIS A 112 12.11 6.34 -3.17
N GLU A 113 12.78 5.96 -2.08
CA GLU A 113 13.41 6.91 -1.16
C GLU A 113 14.49 7.75 -1.84
N LYS A 114 15.43 7.13 -2.57
CA LYS A 114 16.56 7.83 -3.21
C LYS A 114 16.16 8.69 -4.40
N SER A 115 15.06 8.34 -5.06
CA SER A 115 14.46 9.17 -6.10
C SER A 115 13.54 10.26 -5.54
N ASN A 116 13.49 10.45 -4.22
CA ASN A 116 12.63 11.42 -3.56
C ASN A 116 11.15 11.31 -4.03
N GLY A 117 10.69 10.07 -4.22
CA GLY A 117 9.31 9.77 -4.60
C GLY A 117 8.99 9.79 -6.09
N GLU A 118 9.96 10.00 -6.98
CA GLU A 118 9.75 9.96 -8.43
C GLU A 118 9.43 8.53 -8.93
N PHE A 119 10.08 7.52 -8.36
CA PHE A 119 9.83 6.12 -8.72
C PHE A 119 8.57 5.61 -8.03
N ARG A 120 7.53 5.28 -8.80
CA ARG A 120 6.25 4.71 -8.33
C ARG A 120 6.09 3.26 -8.73
#